data_AF-A0A3B9J0A3-F1
#
_entry.id   AF-A0A3B9J0A3-F1
#
_cell.length_a   1.000
_cell.length_b   1.000
_cell.length_c   1.000
_cell.angle_alpha   90.00
_cell.angle_beta   90.00
_cell.angle_gamma   90.00
#
_symmetry.space_group_name_H-M   'P 1'
#
loop_
_entity.id
_entity.type
_entity.pdbx_description
1 polymer ?
#
loop_
_entity_poly.entity_id
_entity_poly.type
_entity_poly.pdbx_seq_one_letter_code
_entity_poly.pdbx_strand_id
1 'polypeptide(L)'
;MSYMFFTIGDGDPSKAGDVVAAAAPIMKEAGASSVRGSVQLTGEMTGKGVVSSIWDSIDAYYEHRHLWMADPGFLAVLEASGTVPLMTNVGQILDERGDCDGPYAVGVHQTATDHSLEITQRTMDVVEENLVGNGVNGARAVRGLAAGQSTGNYLGIFYVESLDAYAGAIQGLYANADFQAVAASSGLTVVERSFSRTV
;
A
#
# COMPACT_ATOMS: atom_id res chain seq x y z
N MET A 1 4.40 -9.11 -13.96
CA MET A 1 3.19 -8.69 -13.24
C MET A 1 3.43 -9.03 -11.79
N SER A 2 3.16 -8.12 -10.85
CA SER A 2 3.44 -8.36 -9.43
C SER A 2 2.22 -8.01 -8.59
N TYR A 3 2.11 -8.67 -7.44
CA TYR A 3 0.96 -8.62 -6.56
C TYR A 3 1.40 -8.14 -5.19
N MET A 4 0.67 -7.18 -4.65
CA MET A 4 0.87 -6.66 -3.30
C MET A 4 -0.16 -7.26 -2.36
N PHE A 5 0.32 -7.85 -1.27
CA PHE A 5 -0.50 -8.36 -0.19
C PHE A 5 -0.46 -7.39 0.97
N PHE A 6 -1.61 -7.17 1.62
CA PHE A 6 -1.73 -6.35 2.83
C PHE A 6 -2.34 -7.21 3.92
N THR A 7 -1.52 -7.74 4.83
CA THR A 7 -1.99 -8.42 6.04
C THR A 7 -2.15 -7.41 7.15
N ILE A 8 -3.37 -7.25 7.65
CA ILE A 8 -3.70 -6.29 8.70
C ILE A 8 -3.88 -7.04 10.01
N GLY A 9 -3.27 -6.52 11.08
CA GLY A 9 -3.37 -7.06 12.43
C GLY A 9 -3.82 -6.00 13.45
N ASP A 10 -4.53 -6.46 14.47
CA ASP A 10 -4.89 -5.68 15.66
C ASP A 10 -4.00 -6.05 16.83
N GLY A 11 -3.36 -5.09 17.47
CA GLY A 11 -2.46 -5.33 18.60
C GLY A 11 -1.77 -4.03 19.03
N ASP A 12 -0.68 -4.14 19.79
CA ASP A 12 0.09 -2.97 20.20
C ASP A 12 0.80 -2.31 18.99
N PRO A 13 0.42 -1.09 18.58
CA PRO A 13 1.05 -0.43 17.43
C PRO A 13 2.53 -0.08 17.66
N SER A 14 2.98 0.01 18.92
CA SER A 14 4.40 0.22 19.23
C SER A 14 5.26 -1.02 18.94
N LYS A 15 4.60 -2.18 18.76
CA LYS A 15 5.20 -3.49 18.47
C LYS A 15 5.08 -3.90 17.01
N ALA A 16 4.47 -3.09 16.16
CA ALA A 16 4.28 -3.42 14.75
C ALA A 16 5.63 -3.66 14.02
N GLY A 17 6.68 -2.93 14.38
CA GLY A 17 8.04 -3.16 13.84
C GLY A 17 8.60 -4.53 14.22
N ASP A 18 8.37 -5.00 15.45
CA ASP A 18 8.80 -6.33 15.90
C ASP A 18 8.11 -7.43 15.07
N VAL A 19 6.80 -7.29 14.82
CA VAL A 19 6.01 -8.22 13.98
C VAL A 19 6.57 -8.28 12.55
N VAL A 20 6.89 -7.12 11.96
CA VAL A 20 7.43 -7.04 10.60
C VAL A 20 8.84 -7.63 10.55
N ALA A 21 9.68 -7.33 11.52
CA ALA A 21 11.04 -7.86 11.62
C ALA A 21 11.05 -9.39 11.74
N ALA A 22 10.05 -9.98 12.39
CA ALA A 22 9.89 -11.43 12.50
C ALA A 22 9.37 -12.07 11.19
N ALA A 23 8.40 -11.44 10.51
CA ALA A 23 7.82 -11.99 9.28
C ALA A 23 8.71 -11.82 8.04
N ALA A 24 9.40 -10.68 7.93
CA ALA A 24 10.06 -10.27 6.70
C ALA A 24 11.16 -11.22 6.21
N PRO A 25 12.07 -11.75 7.05
CA PRO A 25 13.07 -12.71 6.61
C PRO A 25 12.44 -13.97 6.02
N ILE A 26 11.42 -14.52 6.68
CA ILE A 26 10.73 -15.75 6.27
C ILE A 26 10.05 -15.55 4.91
N MET A 27 9.31 -14.45 4.75
CA MET A 27 8.64 -14.12 3.49
C MET A 27 9.64 -13.86 2.35
N LYS A 28 10.75 -13.16 2.61
CA LYS A 28 11.79 -12.89 1.60
C LYS A 28 12.48 -14.17 1.16
N GLU A 29 12.83 -15.05 2.09
CA GLU A 29 13.41 -16.37 1.77
C GLU A 29 12.44 -17.21 0.93
N ALA A 30 11.14 -17.09 1.19
CA ALA A 30 10.08 -17.75 0.43
C ALA A 30 9.79 -17.13 -0.97
N GLY A 31 10.44 -16.01 -1.32
CA GLY A 31 10.35 -15.41 -2.65
C GLY A 31 9.63 -14.05 -2.72
N ALA A 32 9.25 -13.44 -1.59
CA ALA A 32 8.77 -12.06 -1.60
C ALA A 32 9.89 -11.10 -2.03
N SER A 33 9.64 -10.26 -3.04
CA SER A 33 10.60 -9.26 -3.50
C SER A 33 10.70 -8.05 -2.56
N SER A 34 9.63 -7.81 -1.79
CA SER A 34 9.55 -6.75 -0.79
C SER A 34 8.68 -7.20 0.38
N VAL A 35 9.06 -6.79 1.59
CA VAL A 35 8.24 -6.89 2.80
C VAL A 35 8.45 -5.64 3.61
N ARG A 36 7.36 -4.95 3.98
CA ARG A 36 7.39 -3.69 4.72
C ARG A 36 6.27 -3.60 5.74
N GLY A 37 6.52 -2.84 6.79
CA GLY A 37 5.58 -2.57 7.87
C GLY A 37 5.02 -1.15 7.84
N SER A 38 3.77 -1.00 8.27
CA SER A 38 3.25 0.31 8.64
C SER A 38 2.18 0.24 9.73
N VAL A 39 1.94 1.36 10.39
CA VAL A 39 0.81 1.55 11.31
C VAL A 39 -0.09 2.64 10.74
N GLN A 40 -1.38 2.36 10.65
CA GLN A 40 -2.37 3.31 10.17
C GLN A 40 -2.60 4.42 11.23
N LEU A 41 -2.56 5.67 10.81
CA LEU A 41 -2.72 6.87 11.65
C LEU A 41 -4.11 7.49 11.56
N THR A 42 -4.86 7.21 10.50
CA THR A 42 -6.19 7.79 10.24
C THR A 42 -7.15 6.77 9.63
N GLY A 43 -8.45 7.09 9.61
CA GLY A 43 -9.49 6.22 9.06
C GLY A 43 -9.95 5.12 10.02
N GLU A 44 -10.80 4.22 9.53
CA GLU A 44 -11.40 3.15 10.33
C GLU A 44 -10.34 2.19 10.91
N MET A 45 -9.22 2.01 10.20
CA MET A 45 -8.13 1.12 10.59
C MET A 45 -7.08 1.78 11.50
N THR A 46 -7.35 2.96 12.06
CA THR A 46 -6.40 3.68 12.93
C THR A 46 -5.86 2.78 14.05
N GLY A 47 -4.54 2.79 14.23
CA GLY A 47 -3.83 1.98 15.23
C GLY A 47 -3.54 0.54 14.81
N LYS A 48 -4.06 0.08 13.66
CA LYS A 48 -3.79 -1.27 13.14
C LYS A 48 -2.43 -1.32 12.45
N GLY A 49 -1.74 -2.44 12.63
CA GLY A 49 -0.49 -2.75 11.94
C GLY A 49 -0.76 -3.42 10.60
N VAL A 50 0.06 -3.10 9.60
CA VAL A 50 0.00 -3.67 8.25
C VAL A 50 1.36 -4.25 7.92
N VAL A 51 1.39 -5.53 7.58
CA VAL A 51 2.53 -6.16 6.90
C VAL A 51 2.16 -6.22 5.42
N SER A 52 2.92 -5.49 4.61
CA SER A 52 2.78 -5.52 3.15
C SER A 52 3.90 -6.33 2.52
N SER A 53 3.59 -7.12 1.50
CA SER A 53 4.59 -7.88 0.75
C SER A 53 4.29 -7.94 -0.75
N ILE A 54 5.33 -8.08 -1.58
CA ILE A 54 5.21 -8.12 -3.04
C ILE A 54 5.70 -9.47 -3.56
N TRP A 55 4.91 -10.07 -4.46
CA TRP A 55 5.13 -11.40 -5.01
C TRP A 55 4.86 -11.42 -6.52
N ASP A 56 5.54 -12.31 -7.24
CA ASP A 56 5.37 -12.45 -8.70
C ASP A 56 4.04 -13.14 -9.07
N SER A 57 3.46 -13.91 -8.17
CA SER A 57 2.13 -14.50 -8.34
C SER A 57 1.36 -14.59 -7.03
N ILE A 58 0.03 -14.66 -7.13
CA ILE A 58 -0.85 -14.89 -5.98
C ILE A 58 -0.64 -16.29 -5.42
N ASP A 59 -0.45 -17.28 -6.29
CA ASP A 59 -0.22 -18.67 -5.91
C ASP A 59 1.06 -18.80 -5.08
N ALA A 60 2.15 -18.13 -5.48
CA ALA A 60 3.41 -18.15 -4.73
C ALA A 60 3.22 -17.66 -3.29
N TYR A 61 2.44 -16.61 -3.06
CA TYR A 61 2.14 -16.17 -1.69
C TYR A 61 1.40 -17.25 -0.89
N TYR A 62 0.34 -17.84 -1.45
CA TYR A 62 -0.49 -18.80 -0.70
C TYR A 62 0.18 -20.17 -0.52
N GLU A 63 0.98 -20.61 -1.48
CA GLU A 63 1.83 -21.81 -1.36
C GLU A 63 2.79 -21.67 -0.17
N HIS A 64 3.35 -20.48 0.03
CA HIS A 64 4.37 -20.24 1.07
C HIS A 64 3.81 -19.60 2.35
N ARG A 65 2.54 -19.18 2.38
CA ARG A 65 1.95 -18.45 3.52
C ARG A 65 2.07 -19.20 4.84
N HIS A 66 1.99 -20.53 4.79
CA HIS A 66 2.10 -21.38 5.96
C HIS A 66 3.47 -21.26 6.65
N LEU A 67 4.53 -20.92 5.92
CA LEU A 67 5.90 -20.85 6.45
C LEU A 67 6.02 -19.83 7.58
N TRP A 68 5.43 -18.65 7.42
CA TRP A 68 5.48 -17.61 8.46
C TRP A 68 4.29 -17.71 9.43
N MET A 69 3.09 -18.07 8.96
CA MET A 69 1.90 -18.17 9.83
C MET A 69 1.96 -19.33 10.84
N ALA A 70 2.81 -20.33 10.61
CA ALA A 70 3.03 -21.45 11.54
C ALA A 70 4.42 -21.44 12.17
N ASP A 71 5.27 -20.44 11.89
CA ASP A 71 6.60 -20.34 12.48
C ASP A 71 6.50 -20.06 13.99
N PRO A 72 7.09 -20.89 14.86
CA PRO A 72 7.01 -20.68 16.31
C PRO A 72 7.61 -19.35 16.77
N GLY A 73 8.64 -18.85 16.10
CA GLY A 73 9.26 -17.56 16.42
C GLY A 73 8.34 -16.40 16.11
N PHE A 74 7.71 -16.42 14.93
CA PHE A 74 6.70 -15.44 14.54
C PHE A 74 5.47 -15.50 15.45
N LEU A 75 4.97 -16.69 15.77
CA LEU A 75 3.85 -16.87 16.69
C LEU A 75 4.14 -16.31 18.09
N ALA A 76 5.35 -16.51 18.61
CA ALA A 76 5.77 -15.93 19.89
C ALA A 76 5.81 -14.40 19.85
N VAL A 77 6.21 -13.81 18.71
CA VAL A 77 6.18 -12.34 18.52
C VAL A 77 4.74 -11.82 18.48
N LEU A 78 3.83 -12.50 17.76
CA LEU A 78 2.41 -12.14 17.76
C LEU A 78 1.80 -12.20 19.17
N GLU A 79 2.13 -13.24 19.95
CA GLU A 79 1.67 -13.36 21.33
C GLU A 79 2.22 -12.22 22.20
N ALA A 80 3.52 -11.93 22.12
CA ALA A 80 4.17 -10.88 22.90
C ALA A 80 3.68 -9.46 22.55
N SER A 81 3.31 -9.22 21.29
CA SER A 81 2.73 -7.95 20.84
C SER A 81 1.22 -7.85 21.03
N GLY A 82 0.57 -8.94 21.47
CA GLY A 82 -0.88 -9.07 21.50
C GLY A 82 -1.52 -8.91 20.12
N THR A 83 -0.78 -9.19 19.03
CA THR A 83 -1.25 -9.00 17.67
C THR A 83 -2.08 -10.17 17.19
N VAL A 84 -3.31 -9.88 16.75
CA VAL A 84 -4.22 -10.83 16.10
C VAL A 84 -4.36 -10.45 14.62
N PRO A 85 -4.00 -11.34 13.68
CA PRO A 85 -4.26 -11.12 12.27
C PRO A 85 -5.78 -11.01 12.00
N LEU A 86 -6.22 -9.93 11.36
CA LEU A 86 -7.62 -9.68 11.03
C LEU A 86 -7.98 -10.14 9.62
N MET A 87 -7.17 -9.70 8.65
CA MET A 87 -7.46 -9.96 7.24
C MET A 87 -6.19 -9.90 6.39
N THR A 88 -6.27 -10.44 5.18
CA THR A 88 -5.26 -10.27 4.15
C THR A 88 -5.95 -9.88 2.86
N ASN A 89 -5.57 -8.73 2.32
CA ASN A 89 -6.05 -8.24 1.03
C ASN A 89 -5.00 -8.49 -0.05
N VAL A 90 -5.46 -8.67 -1.29
CA VAL A 90 -4.62 -8.85 -2.47
C VAL A 90 -4.90 -7.76 -3.49
N GLY A 91 -3.85 -7.10 -3.94
CA GLY A 91 -3.89 -6.12 -5.01
C GLY A 91 -2.90 -6.45 -6.13
N GLN A 92 -3.25 -6.09 -7.36
CA GLN A 92 -2.37 -6.10 -8.51
C GLN A 92 -1.63 -4.77 -8.59
N ILE A 93 -0.31 -4.79 -8.69
CA ILE A 93 0.47 -3.59 -8.99
C ILE A 93 0.34 -3.30 -10.48
N LEU A 94 -0.13 -2.09 -10.81
CA LEU A 94 -0.34 -1.66 -12.19
C LEU A 94 0.81 -0.79 -12.70
N ASP A 95 1.38 0.04 -11.83
CA ASP A 95 2.50 0.92 -12.15
C ASP A 95 3.20 1.39 -10.85
N GLU A 96 4.47 1.76 -10.96
CA GLU A 96 5.33 2.28 -9.90
C GLU A 96 6.28 3.34 -10.45
N ARG A 97 6.38 4.48 -9.77
CA ARG A 97 7.25 5.59 -10.15
C ARG A 97 8.05 6.10 -8.94
N GLY A 98 9.27 6.55 -9.19
CA GLY A 98 10.16 7.05 -8.14
C GLY A 98 10.60 5.99 -7.12
N ASP A 99 10.98 6.45 -5.93
CA ASP A 99 11.34 5.58 -4.81
C ASP A 99 10.14 5.36 -3.91
N CYS A 100 9.59 4.14 -3.93
CA CYS A 100 8.44 3.78 -3.13
C CYS A 100 8.80 3.55 -1.65
N ASP A 101 9.60 4.41 -1.02
CA ASP A 101 10.02 4.30 0.38
C ASP A 101 9.91 5.65 1.11
N GLY A 102 9.89 5.60 2.44
CA GLY A 102 9.81 6.78 3.29
C GLY A 102 9.19 6.49 4.66
N PRO A 103 9.34 7.42 5.62
CA PRO A 103 8.78 7.28 6.97
C PRO A 103 7.25 7.29 7.00
N TYR A 104 6.59 7.80 5.95
CA TYR A 104 5.14 7.81 5.83
C TYR A 104 4.66 7.29 4.48
N ALA A 105 3.45 6.75 4.48
CA ALA A 105 2.71 6.41 3.27
C ALA A 105 1.31 7.02 3.32
N VAL A 106 0.82 7.50 2.18
CA VAL A 106 -0.54 7.99 1.99
C VAL A 106 -1.27 7.06 1.03
N GLY A 107 -2.29 6.39 1.54
CA GLY A 107 -3.22 5.60 0.73
C GLY A 107 -4.37 6.49 0.24
N VAL A 108 -4.63 6.47 -1.06
CA VAL A 108 -5.75 7.17 -1.70
C VAL A 108 -6.62 6.12 -2.39
N HIS A 109 -7.76 5.81 -1.79
CA HIS A 109 -8.73 4.87 -2.35
C HIS A 109 -9.56 5.57 -3.41
N GLN A 110 -9.68 4.93 -4.57
CA GLN A 110 -10.27 5.53 -5.76
C GLN A 110 -11.16 4.54 -6.49
N THR A 111 -12.21 5.07 -7.13
CA THR A 111 -13.00 4.37 -8.14
C THR A 111 -12.68 4.95 -9.51
N ALA A 112 -12.93 4.19 -10.57
CA ALA A 112 -12.82 4.64 -11.95
C ALA A 112 -13.84 3.87 -12.81
N THR A 113 -14.21 4.43 -13.96
CA THR A 113 -15.06 3.76 -14.96
C THR A 113 -14.26 3.19 -16.12
N ASP A 114 -13.09 3.78 -16.41
CA ASP A 114 -12.10 3.19 -17.31
C ASP A 114 -11.05 2.43 -16.49
N HIS A 115 -10.84 1.17 -16.86
CA HIS A 115 -9.95 0.25 -16.17
C HIS A 115 -8.76 -0.20 -17.01
N SER A 116 -8.51 0.47 -18.15
CA SER A 116 -7.39 0.17 -19.02
C SER A 116 -6.05 0.45 -18.32
N LEU A 117 -5.02 -0.29 -18.74
CA LEU A 117 -3.66 -0.02 -18.27
C LEU A 117 -3.18 1.35 -18.79
N GLU A 118 -3.56 1.71 -20.01
CA GLU A 118 -3.20 2.99 -20.64
C GLU A 118 -3.66 4.19 -19.80
N ILE A 119 -4.91 4.20 -19.33
CA ILE A 119 -5.40 5.31 -18.51
C ILE A 119 -4.73 5.37 -17.13
N THR A 120 -4.36 4.20 -16.59
CA THR A 120 -3.59 4.10 -15.34
C THR A 120 -2.20 4.71 -15.54
N GLN A 121 -1.50 4.33 -16.60
CA GLN A 121 -0.16 4.85 -16.92
C GLN A 121 -0.20 6.36 -17.15
N ARG A 122 -1.17 6.86 -17.92
CA ARG A 122 -1.34 8.30 -18.11
C ARG A 122 -1.62 9.05 -16.82
N THR A 123 -2.39 8.46 -15.90
CA THR A 123 -2.60 9.05 -14.56
C THR A 123 -1.29 9.09 -13.78
N MET A 124 -0.49 8.02 -13.86
CA MET A 124 0.78 7.90 -13.16
C MET A 124 1.86 8.82 -13.73
N ASP A 125 1.86 9.10 -15.04
CA ASP A 125 2.75 10.08 -15.66
C ASP A 125 2.46 11.49 -15.10
N VAL A 126 1.19 11.89 -15.00
CA VAL A 126 0.82 13.19 -14.40
C VAL A 126 1.18 13.23 -12.91
N VAL A 127 0.99 12.13 -12.18
CA VAL A 127 1.43 12.00 -10.78
C VAL A 127 2.95 12.14 -10.66
N GLU A 128 3.71 11.50 -11.54
CA GLU A 128 5.17 11.58 -11.54
C GLU A 128 5.64 13.02 -11.76
N GLU A 129 5.13 13.69 -12.79
CA GLU A 129 5.50 15.07 -13.13
C GLU A 129 5.15 16.09 -12.05
N ASN A 130 4.08 15.86 -11.28
CA ASN A 130 3.56 16.86 -10.35
C ASN A 130 3.84 16.55 -8.87
N LEU A 131 3.94 15.28 -8.49
CA LEU A 131 4.16 14.87 -7.10
C LEU A 131 5.56 14.30 -6.86
N VAL A 132 6.03 13.38 -7.71
CA VAL A 132 7.32 12.71 -7.48
C VAL A 132 8.45 13.72 -7.62
N GLY A 133 9.29 13.83 -6.59
CA GLY A 133 10.31 14.87 -6.47
C GLY A 133 9.80 16.22 -5.93
N ASN A 134 8.48 16.43 -5.85
CA ASN A 134 7.84 17.63 -5.30
C ASN A 134 7.20 17.36 -3.94
N GLY A 135 7.90 16.65 -3.05
CA GLY A 135 7.39 16.26 -1.73
C GLY A 135 6.83 14.84 -1.64
N VAL A 136 6.85 14.10 -2.75
CA VAL A 136 6.62 12.64 -2.79
C VAL A 136 7.87 11.94 -3.31
N ASN A 137 8.30 10.88 -2.63
CA ASN A 137 9.47 10.09 -3.00
C ASN A 137 9.14 9.14 -4.16
N GLY A 138 7.95 8.54 -4.12
CA GLY A 138 7.46 7.62 -5.14
C GLY A 138 5.98 7.32 -4.98
N ALA A 139 5.42 6.73 -6.02
CA ALA A 139 4.00 6.41 -6.12
C ALA A 139 3.80 5.01 -6.69
N ARG A 140 2.79 4.31 -6.17
CA ARG A 140 2.36 2.99 -6.65
C ARG A 140 0.86 2.99 -6.92
N ALA A 141 0.46 2.49 -8.09
CA ALA A 141 -0.93 2.23 -8.42
C ALA A 141 -1.25 0.74 -8.19
N VAL A 142 -2.23 0.46 -7.33
CA VAL A 142 -2.69 -0.90 -7.03
C VAL A 142 -4.17 -1.04 -7.34
N ARG A 143 -4.58 -2.18 -7.90
CA ARG A 143 -6.00 -2.55 -8.05
C ARG A 143 -6.36 -3.71 -7.15
N GLY A 144 -7.40 -3.57 -6.34
CA GLY A 144 -7.88 -4.64 -5.46
C GLY A 144 -8.43 -5.83 -6.26
N LEU A 145 -7.86 -7.03 -6.05
CA LEU A 145 -8.34 -8.28 -6.66
C LEU A 145 -9.16 -9.10 -5.67
N ALA A 146 -8.71 -9.16 -4.42
CA ALA A 146 -9.42 -9.75 -3.30
C ALA A 146 -9.21 -8.84 -2.10
N ALA A 147 -9.98 -7.76 -2.03
CA ALA A 147 -9.77 -6.65 -1.09
C ALA A 147 -11.06 -6.29 -0.33
N GLY A 148 -11.92 -7.28 -0.09
CA GLY A 148 -13.24 -7.07 0.52
C GLY A 148 -14.07 -6.06 -0.27
N GLN A 149 -14.58 -5.04 0.43
CA GLN A 149 -15.37 -3.95 -0.19
C GLN A 149 -14.58 -3.10 -1.19
N SER A 150 -13.24 -3.16 -1.16
CA SER A 150 -12.37 -2.46 -2.11
C SER A 150 -12.02 -3.31 -3.35
N THR A 151 -12.64 -4.48 -3.53
CA THR A 151 -12.40 -5.31 -4.71
C THR A 151 -12.85 -4.57 -5.98
N GLY A 152 -11.97 -4.48 -6.98
CA GLY A 152 -12.18 -3.73 -8.22
C GLY A 152 -11.76 -2.27 -8.16
N ASN A 153 -11.65 -1.69 -6.95
CA ASN A 153 -11.21 -0.31 -6.71
C ASN A 153 -9.68 -0.18 -6.78
N TYR A 154 -9.23 1.06 -6.82
CA TYR A 154 -7.83 1.44 -6.91
C TYR A 154 -7.34 2.00 -5.59
N LEU A 155 -6.06 1.78 -5.33
CA LEU A 155 -5.31 2.38 -4.25
C LEU A 155 -4.04 3.00 -4.84
N GLY A 156 -4.01 4.33 -4.86
CA GLY A 156 -2.77 5.08 -5.05
C GLY A 156 -2.02 5.14 -3.72
N ILE A 157 -0.78 4.68 -3.69
CA ILE A 157 0.08 4.74 -2.51
C ILE A 157 1.21 5.71 -2.79
N PHE A 158 1.31 6.78 -2.00
CA PHE A 158 2.35 7.79 -2.10
C PHE A 158 3.29 7.67 -0.91
N TYR A 159 4.60 7.57 -1.16
CA TYR A 159 5.62 7.44 -0.13
C TYR A 159 6.30 8.78 0.08
N VAL A 160 6.41 9.22 1.33
CA VAL A 160 6.77 10.62 1.64
C VAL A 160 7.62 10.74 2.91
N GLU A 161 8.55 11.71 2.91
CA GLU A 161 9.29 12.13 4.10
C GLU A 161 8.44 12.93 5.09
N SER A 162 7.45 13.67 4.58
CA SER A 162 6.60 14.56 5.36
C SER A 162 5.17 14.58 4.86
N LEU A 163 4.21 14.36 5.76
CA LEU A 163 2.78 14.48 5.47
C LEU A 163 2.38 15.94 5.16
N ASP A 164 3.08 16.93 5.72
CA ASP A 164 2.86 18.35 5.41
C ASP A 164 3.32 18.68 4.00
N ALA A 165 4.48 18.15 3.59
CA ALA A 165 4.98 18.31 2.23
C ALA A 165 4.02 17.67 1.21
N TYR A 166 3.52 16.47 1.51
CA TYR A 166 2.47 15.83 0.72
C TYR A 166 1.21 16.69 0.61
N ALA A 167 0.73 17.25 1.73
CA ALA A 167 -0.47 18.08 1.75
C ALA A 167 -0.33 19.36 0.91
N GLY A 168 0.89 19.92 0.82
CA GLY A 168 1.21 21.01 -0.10
C GLY A 168 1.22 20.55 -1.56
N ALA A 169 1.92 19.46 -1.85
CA ALA A 169 2.08 18.93 -3.21
C ALA A 169 0.75 18.51 -3.85
N ILE A 170 -0.12 17.84 -3.09
CA ILE A 170 -1.38 17.30 -3.60
C ILE A 170 -2.37 18.40 -4.05
N GLN A 171 -2.27 19.60 -3.47
CA GLN A 171 -3.06 20.75 -3.93
C GLN A 171 -2.67 21.15 -5.36
N GLY A 172 -1.38 21.10 -5.67
CA GLY A 172 -0.86 21.35 -7.02
C GLY A 172 -1.40 20.33 -8.03
N LEU A 173 -1.42 19.03 -7.66
CA LEU A 173 -1.98 18.00 -8.52
C LEU A 173 -3.48 18.23 -8.81
N TYR A 174 -4.29 18.58 -7.81
CA TYR A 174 -5.72 18.84 -8.04
C TYR A 174 -6.01 20.11 -8.84
N ALA A 175 -5.08 21.08 -8.84
CA ALA A 175 -5.15 22.25 -9.69
C ALA A 175 -4.60 22.02 -11.11
N ASN A 176 -3.89 20.90 -11.35
CA ASN A 176 -3.28 20.60 -12.65
C ASN A 176 -4.37 20.20 -13.68
N ALA A 177 -4.34 20.86 -14.84
CA ALA A 177 -5.34 20.66 -15.89
C ALA A 177 -5.29 19.28 -16.53
N ASP A 178 -4.09 18.68 -16.66
CA ASP A 178 -3.92 17.33 -17.22
C ASP A 178 -4.45 16.28 -16.24
N PHE A 179 -4.22 16.46 -14.94
CA PHE A 179 -4.82 15.59 -13.92
C PHE A 179 -6.35 15.66 -13.96
N GLN A 180 -6.91 16.88 -14.03
CA GLN A 180 -8.36 17.07 -14.14
C GLN A 180 -8.92 16.43 -15.42
N ALA A 181 -8.23 16.57 -16.54
CA ALA A 181 -8.64 15.97 -17.81
C ALA A 181 -8.60 14.43 -17.76
N VAL A 182 -7.53 13.85 -17.23
CA VAL A 182 -7.41 12.40 -17.06
C VAL A 182 -8.48 11.88 -16.12
N ALA A 183 -8.67 12.51 -14.97
CA ALA A 183 -9.69 12.11 -13.99
C ALA A 183 -11.11 12.16 -14.57
N ALA A 184 -11.44 13.23 -15.31
CA ALA A 184 -12.73 13.34 -15.98
C ALA A 184 -12.92 12.25 -17.06
N SER A 185 -11.89 11.97 -17.86
CA SER A 185 -11.97 10.96 -18.93
C SER A 185 -12.05 9.52 -18.43
N SER A 186 -11.45 9.24 -17.27
CA SER A 186 -11.40 7.90 -16.68
C SER A 186 -12.51 7.63 -15.67
N GLY A 187 -13.26 8.67 -15.28
CA GLY A 187 -14.22 8.63 -14.18
C GLY A 187 -13.56 8.48 -12.81
N LEU A 188 -12.27 8.84 -12.68
CA LEU A 188 -11.52 8.71 -11.44
C LEU A 188 -12.15 9.56 -10.34
N THR A 189 -12.54 8.93 -9.25
CA THR A 189 -13.07 9.61 -8.06
C THR A 189 -12.30 9.14 -6.83
N VAL A 190 -11.84 10.08 -6.00
CA VAL A 190 -11.26 9.76 -4.69
C VAL A 190 -12.39 9.50 -3.69
N VAL A 191 -12.35 8.34 -3.06
CA VAL A 191 -13.34 7.91 -2.06
C VAL A 191 -12.83 8.17 -0.64
N GLU A 192 -11.56 7.85 -0.39
CA GLU A 192 -10.96 7.95 0.94
C GLU A 192 -9.46 8.26 0.82
N ARG A 193 -8.92 8.92 1.85
CA ARG A 193 -7.47 9.01 2.05
C ARG A 193 -7.11 8.58 3.46
N SER A 194 -6.00 7.88 3.59
CA SER A 194 -5.50 7.39 4.86
C SER A 194 -3.99 7.64 4.97
N PHE A 195 -3.50 7.94 6.17
CA PHE A 195 -2.08 8.14 6.46
C PHE A 195 -1.56 6.97 7.28
N SER A 196 -0.36 6.53 6.95
CA SER A 196 0.35 5.49 7.67
C SER A 196 1.77 5.93 7.98
N ARG A 197 2.32 5.44 9.09
CA ARG A 197 3.74 5.56 9.43
C ARG A 197 4.42 4.22 9.19
N THR A 198 5.54 4.23 8.49
CA THR A 198 6.39 3.04 8.27
C THR A 198 7.02 2.59 9.59
N VAL A 199 7.19 1.28 9.78
CA VAL A 199 7.81 0.67 10.98
C VAL A 199 8.86 -0.37 10.63
#